data_AF-A0AAU7FKC1-F1
#
_entry.id   AF-A0AAU7FKC1-F1
#
_cell.length_a   1.000
_cell.length_b   1.000
_cell.length_c   1.000
_cell.angle_alpha   90.00
_cell.angle_beta   90.00
_cell.angle_gamma   90.00
#
_symmetry.space_group_name_H-M   'P 1'
#
loop_
_entity.id
_entity.type
_entity.pdbx_description
1 polymer ?
#
loop_
_entity_poly.entity_id
_entity_poly.type
_entity_poly.pdbx_seq_one_letter_code
_entity_poly.pdbx_strand_id
1 'polypeptide(L)'
;MNILAMILVGIVALEHIVIMLLEMFFMESKMAKRSFNLPEHLQKDPNVKVMFANQGLYNGFLAAGLIWGLILGSNTVGYMIQLFFVLCVFIAAVFGGVTSNKSIIIKQGLPAFLALIALILAI
;
A
#
# COMPACT_ATOMS: atom_id res chain seq x y z
N MET A 1 -21.51 -1.69 6.03
CA MET A 1 -20.29 -0.96 5.57
C MET A 1 -20.72 0.24 4.77
N ASN A 2 -20.18 1.42 5.12
CA ASN A 2 -20.43 2.65 4.38
C ASN A 2 -19.74 2.59 3.00
N ILE A 3 -20.41 3.01 1.94
CA ILE A 3 -19.86 3.08 0.56
C ILE A 3 -18.55 3.88 0.55
N LEU A 4 -18.46 4.93 1.35
CA LEU A 4 -17.23 5.73 1.48
C LEU A 4 -16.05 4.89 1.98
N ALA A 5 -16.26 4.06 3.01
CA ALA A 5 -15.21 3.18 3.54
C ALA A 5 -14.77 2.16 2.49
N MET A 6 -15.72 1.57 1.74
CA MET A 6 -15.40 0.64 0.64
C MET A 6 -14.54 1.28 -0.45
N ILE A 7 -14.89 2.51 -0.86
CA ILE A 7 -14.13 3.24 -1.88
C ILE A 7 -12.71 3.54 -1.37
N LEU A 8 -12.58 4.02 -0.14
CA LEU A 8 -11.27 4.37 0.45
C LEU A 8 -10.37 3.13 0.63
N VAL A 9 -10.92 2.01 1.12
CA VAL A 9 -10.19 0.73 1.21
C VAL A 9 -9.79 0.24 -0.18
N GLY A 10 -10.67 0.37 -1.17
CA GLY A 10 -10.38 0.04 -2.57
C GLY A 10 -9.24 0.88 -3.15
N ILE A 11 -9.18 2.18 -2.82
CA ILE A 11 -8.07 3.06 -3.21
C ILE A 11 -6.75 2.57 -2.60
N VAL A 12 -6.73 2.23 -1.31
CA VAL A 12 -5.53 1.71 -0.64
C VAL A 12 -5.07 0.40 -1.29
N ALA A 13 -5.99 -0.51 -1.59
CA ALA A 13 -5.67 -1.77 -2.28
C ALA A 13 -5.08 -1.53 -3.67
N LEU A 14 -5.70 -0.63 -4.45
CA LEU A 14 -5.22 -0.28 -5.80
C LEU A 14 -3.83 0.35 -5.76
N GLU A 15 -3.59 1.24 -4.80
CA GLU A 15 -2.27 1.84 -4.60
C GLU A 15 -1.19 0.76 -4.40
N HIS A 16 -1.46 -0.24 -3.56
CA HIS A 16 -0.51 -1.31 -3.26
C HIS A 16 -0.29 -2.25 -4.45
N ILE A 17 -1.30 -2.43 -5.31
CA ILE A 17 -1.10 -3.11 -6.62
C ILE A 17 -0.16 -2.31 -7.50
N VAL A 18 -0.36 -0.99 -7.61
CA VAL A 18 0.50 -0.12 -8.43
C VAL A 18 1.95 -0.15 -7.90
N ILE A 19 2.13 -0.10 -6.58
CA ILE A 19 3.45 -0.21 -5.94
C ILE A 19 4.07 -1.58 -6.21
N MET A 20 3.34 -2.68 -6.01
CA MET A 20 3.81 -4.02 -6.33
C MET A 20 4.32 -4.12 -7.77
N LEU A 21 3.52 -3.64 -8.74
CA LEU A 21 3.91 -3.68 -10.14
C LEU A 21 5.16 -2.84 -10.41
N LEU A 22 5.26 -1.67 -9.80
CA LEU A 22 6.42 -0.80 -9.89
C LEU A 22 7.69 -1.45 -9.32
N GLU A 23 7.61 -2.06 -8.14
CA GLU A 23 8.75 -2.64 -7.43
C GLU A 23 9.21 -3.97 -8.06
N MET A 24 8.29 -4.79 -8.56
CA MET A 24 8.59 -6.10 -9.15
C MET A 24 9.00 -6.04 -10.62
N PHE A 25 8.31 -5.24 -11.43
CA PHE A 25 8.42 -5.31 -12.89
C PHE A 25 8.96 -4.03 -13.54
N PHE A 26 8.73 -2.87 -12.92
CA PHE A 26 9.03 -1.57 -13.55
C PHE A 26 10.01 -0.70 -12.74
N MET A 27 10.94 -1.31 -12.01
CA MET A 27 11.86 -0.60 -11.12
C MET A 27 12.79 0.38 -11.87
N GLU A 28 13.12 0.10 -13.13
CA GLU A 28 13.94 1.01 -13.96
C GLU A 28 13.13 2.14 -14.65
N SER A 29 11.81 2.16 -14.49
CA SER A 29 10.93 3.13 -15.14
C SER A 29 11.12 4.56 -14.59
N LYS A 30 10.80 5.56 -15.40
CA LYS A 30 10.78 6.98 -14.96
C LYS A 30 9.87 7.21 -13.74
N MET A 31 8.81 6.41 -13.61
CA MET A 31 7.88 6.48 -12.49
C MET A 31 8.51 5.95 -11.21
N ALA A 32 9.15 4.77 -11.26
CA ALA A 32 9.91 4.22 -10.14
C ALA A 32 11.05 5.16 -9.70
N LYS A 33 11.79 5.74 -10.66
CA LYS A 33 12.83 6.76 -10.39
C LYS A 33 12.29 7.93 -9.55
N ARG A 34 11.13 8.47 -9.92
CA ARG A 34 10.49 9.59 -9.21
C ARG A 34 9.91 9.20 -7.85
N SER A 35 9.41 7.98 -7.71
CA SER A 35 8.78 7.51 -6.48
C SER A 35 9.79 7.10 -5.41
N PHE A 36 10.86 6.39 -5.79
CA PHE A 36 11.82 5.82 -4.85
C PHE A 36 13.08 6.67 -4.61
N ASN A 37 13.33 7.67 -5.46
CA ASN A 37 14.50 8.56 -5.37
C ASN A 37 15.83 7.81 -5.22
N LEU A 38 15.95 6.66 -5.89
CA LEU A 38 17.12 5.78 -5.77
C LEU A 38 18.25 6.24 -6.70
N PRO A 39 19.52 6.29 -6.25
CA PRO A 39 20.67 6.51 -7.13
C PRO A 39 20.70 5.55 -8.33
N GLU A 40 21.09 6.05 -9.50
CA GLU A 40 21.01 5.26 -10.74
C GLU A 40 21.89 4.00 -10.73
N HIS A 41 23.01 4.02 -9.99
CA HIS A 41 23.88 2.84 -9.84
C HIS A 41 23.20 1.73 -9.02
N LEU A 42 22.39 2.07 -8.02
CA LEU A 42 21.67 1.09 -7.20
C LEU A 42 20.46 0.50 -7.95
N GLN A 43 19.84 1.24 -8.86
CA GLN A 43 18.74 0.72 -9.66
C GLN A 43 19.17 -0.41 -10.61
N LYS A 44 20.43 -0.39 -11.05
CA LYS A 44 20.95 -1.43 -11.95
C LYS A 44 21.51 -2.63 -11.20
N ASP A 45 21.68 -2.54 -9.88
CA ASP A 45 22.19 -3.62 -9.05
C ASP A 45 21.17 -4.78 -8.99
N PRO A 46 21.54 -6.00 -9.43
CA PRO A 46 20.67 -7.18 -9.39
C PRO A 46 20.16 -7.52 -7.98
N ASN A 47 20.96 -7.30 -6.93
CA ASN A 47 20.55 -7.58 -5.55
C ASN A 47 19.48 -6.61 -5.08
N VAL A 48 19.61 -5.34 -5.46
CA VAL A 48 18.60 -4.31 -5.17
C VAL A 48 17.30 -4.62 -5.91
N LYS A 49 17.37 -5.06 -7.16
CA LYS A 49 16.19 -5.52 -7.92
C LYS A 49 15.45 -6.66 -7.22
N VAL A 50 16.17 -7.68 -6.75
CA VAL A 50 15.57 -8.80 -6.02
C VAL A 50 14.96 -8.33 -4.69
N MET A 51 15.63 -7.44 -3.97
CA MET A 51 15.10 -6.87 -2.73
C MET A 51 13.80 -6.09 -2.96
N PHE A 52 13.77 -5.23 -3.98
CA PHE A 52 12.56 -4.48 -4.37
C PHE A 52 11.46 -5.42 -4.84
N ALA A 53 11.76 -6.45 -5.64
CA ALA A 53 10.75 -7.41 -6.06
C ALA A 53 10.12 -8.15 -4.87
N ASN A 54 10.91 -8.48 -3.85
CA ASN A 54 10.38 -9.07 -2.62
C ASN A 54 9.51 -8.07 -1.83
N GLN A 55 9.94 -6.80 -1.74
CA GLN A 55 9.12 -5.73 -1.15
C GLN A 55 7.78 -5.56 -1.89
N GLY A 56 7.81 -5.62 -3.22
CA GLY A 56 6.63 -5.57 -4.07
C GLY A 56 5.67 -6.72 -3.81
N LEU A 57 6.18 -7.95 -3.64
CA LEU A 57 5.35 -9.10 -3.31
C LEU A 57 4.60 -8.91 -1.97
N TYR A 58 5.25 -8.35 -0.95
CA TYR A 58 4.55 -8.01 0.30
C TYR A 58 3.45 -6.97 0.10
N ASN A 59 3.68 -5.93 -0.72
CA ASN A 59 2.63 -5.00 -1.14
C ASN A 59 1.47 -5.72 -1.84
N GLY A 60 1.76 -6.73 -2.66
CA GLY A 60 0.78 -7.62 -3.26
C GLY A 60 -0.07 -8.37 -2.23
N PHE A 61 0.53 -8.90 -1.16
CA PHE A 61 -0.21 -9.54 -0.08
C PHE A 61 -1.13 -8.57 0.68
N LEU A 62 -0.67 -7.33 0.90
CA LEU A 62 -1.51 -6.28 1.50
C LEU A 62 -2.74 -6.00 0.64
N ALA A 63 -2.54 -5.80 -0.66
CA ALA A 63 -3.64 -5.58 -1.60
C ALA A 63 -4.61 -6.77 -1.65
N ALA A 64 -4.09 -8.01 -1.72
CA ALA A 64 -4.91 -9.21 -1.74
C ALA A 64 -5.77 -9.36 -0.46
N GLY A 65 -5.20 -9.08 0.71
CA GLY A 65 -5.94 -9.06 1.98
C GLY A 65 -7.06 -8.02 1.99
N LEU A 66 -6.80 -6.80 1.54
CA LEU A 66 -7.80 -5.74 1.44
C LEU A 66 -8.93 -6.09 0.46
N ILE A 67 -8.60 -6.62 -0.72
CA ILE A 67 -9.59 -7.07 -1.72
C ILE A 67 -10.44 -8.20 -1.16
N TRP A 68 -9.82 -9.18 -0.49
CA TRP A 68 -10.56 -10.27 0.13
C TRP A 68 -11.52 -9.75 1.21
N GLY A 69 -11.07 -8.82 2.05
CA GLY A 69 -11.90 -8.14 3.03
C GLY A 69 -13.08 -7.41 2.38
N LEU A 70 -12.87 -6.71 1.25
CA LEU A 70 -13.92 -6.04 0.49
C LEU A 70 -14.94 -7.00 -0.13
N ILE A 71 -14.50 -8.15 -0.65
CA ILE A 71 -15.39 -9.19 -1.20
C ILE A 71 -16.32 -9.74 -0.11
N LEU A 72 -15.80 -9.94 1.10
CA LEU A 72 -16.60 -10.35 2.26
C LEU A 72 -17.53 -9.24 2.77
N GLY A 73 -17.30 -7.99 2.36
CA GLY A 73 -18.15 -6.85 2.63
C GLY A 73 -18.40 -6.62 4.12
N SER A 74 -19.66 -6.34 4.48
CA SER A 74 -20.07 -6.01 5.85
C SER A 74 -20.11 -7.19 6.82
N ASN A 75 -19.65 -8.38 6.42
CA ASN A 75 -19.42 -9.47 7.35
C ASN A 75 -18.36 -9.02 8.39
N THR A 76 -18.55 -9.38 9.66
CA THR A 76 -17.59 -9.08 10.75
C THR A 76 -16.17 -9.49 10.40
N VAL A 77 -15.98 -10.63 9.73
CA VAL A 77 -14.67 -11.11 9.27
C VAL A 77 -14.09 -10.17 8.20
N GLY A 78 -14.90 -9.76 7.22
CA GLY A 78 -14.49 -8.84 6.17
C GLY A 78 -14.06 -7.48 6.73
N TYR A 79 -14.82 -6.95 7.69
CA TYR A 79 -14.46 -5.74 8.43
C TYR A 79 -13.13 -5.88 9.18
N MET A 80 -12.94 -6.96 9.94
CA MET A 80 -11.70 -7.18 10.71
C MET A 80 -10.47 -7.30 9.81
N ILE A 81 -10.60 -7.97 8.66
CA ILE A 81 -9.52 -8.07 7.67
C ILE A 81 -9.18 -6.68 7.12
N GLN A 82 -10.17 -5.92 6.68
CA GLN A 82 -9.93 -4.56 6.15
C GLN A 82 -9.27 -3.67 7.20
N LEU A 83 -9.77 -3.68 8.45
CA LEU A 83 -9.21 -2.89 9.54
C LEU A 83 -7.76 -3.24 9.83
N PHE A 84 -7.44 -4.54 9.93
CA PHE A 84 -6.08 -5.01 10.19
C PHE A 84 -5.10 -4.57 9.09
N PHE A 85 -5.44 -4.82 7.83
CA PHE A 85 -4.55 -4.49 6.72
C PHE A 85 -4.40 -2.97 6.52
N VAL A 86 -5.48 -2.18 6.62
CA VAL A 86 -5.38 -0.71 6.55
C VAL A 86 -4.51 -0.16 7.68
N LEU A 87 -4.62 -0.71 8.90
CA LEU A 87 -3.76 -0.32 10.02
C LEU A 87 -2.29 -0.63 9.75
N CYS A 88 -1.98 -1.82 9.22
CA CYS A 88 -0.62 -2.18 8.81
C CYS A 88 -0.06 -1.21 7.77
N VAL A 89 -0.86 -0.88 6.74
CA VAL A 89 -0.47 0.11 5.71
C VAL A 89 -0.19 1.47 6.34
N PHE A 90 -1.07 1.96 7.22
CA PHE A 90 -0.89 3.26 7.86
C PHE A 90 0.41 3.31 8.68
N ILE A 91 0.70 2.27 9.47
CA ILE A 91 1.93 2.18 10.26
C ILE A 91 3.16 2.13 9.34
N ALA A 92 3.13 1.31 8.28
CA ALA A 92 4.20 1.22 7.30
C ALA A 92 4.45 2.56 6.59
N ALA A 93 3.40 3.30 6.25
CA ALA A 93 3.50 4.61 5.62
C ALA A 93 4.12 5.66 6.55
N VAL A 94 3.79 5.63 7.84
CA VAL A 94 4.45 6.49 8.84
C VAL A 94 5.93 6.15 8.95
N PHE A 95 6.26 4.86 9.11
CA PHE A 95 7.66 4.44 9.23
C PHE A 95 8.47 4.75 7.98
N GLY A 96 7.97 4.39 6.78
CA GLY A 96 8.61 4.69 5.50
C GLY A 96 8.70 6.19 5.23
N GLY A 97 7.69 6.96 5.64
CA GLY A 97 7.67 8.41 5.57
C GLY A 97 8.77 9.09 6.37
N VAL A 98 9.05 8.58 7.57
CA VAL A 98 10.12 9.08 8.46
C VAL A 98 11.50 8.63 8.00
N THR A 99 11.63 7.38 7.52
CA THR A 99 12.95 6.75 7.27
C THR A 99 13.45 6.87 5.84
N SER A 100 12.56 6.91 4.85
CA SER A 100 12.92 6.84 3.43
C SER A 100 12.53 8.10 2.68
N ASN A 101 11.22 8.40 2.61
CA ASN A 101 10.73 9.49 1.79
C ASN A 101 9.44 10.07 2.36
N LYS A 102 9.46 11.34 2.77
CA LYS A 102 8.31 12.05 3.34
C LYS A 102 7.07 12.03 2.43
N SER A 103 7.23 11.88 1.12
CA SER A 103 6.09 11.76 0.20
C SER A 103 5.25 10.50 0.41
N ILE A 104 5.79 9.46 1.07
CA ILE A 104 5.05 8.24 1.45
C ILE A 104 3.91 8.56 2.41
N ILE A 105 4.10 9.52 3.33
CA ILE A 105 3.04 9.96 4.26
C ILE A 105 1.82 10.47 3.47
N ILE A 106 2.06 11.21 2.39
CA ILE A 106 0.98 11.78 1.58
C ILE A 106 0.40 10.76 0.61
N LYS A 107 1.24 9.96 -0.06
CA LYS A 107 0.79 9.00 -1.07
C LYS A 107 0.08 7.80 -0.46
N GLN A 108 0.69 7.15 0.55
CA GLN A 108 0.17 5.95 1.20
C GLN A 108 -0.52 6.27 2.52
N GLY A 109 0.08 7.14 3.33
CA GLY A 109 -0.38 7.41 4.69
C GLY A 109 -1.73 8.11 4.74
N LEU A 110 -1.96 9.12 3.88
CA LEU A 110 -3.22 9.87 3.84
C LEU A 110 -4.40 8.99 3.40
N PRO A 111 -4.34 8.21 2.29
CA PRO A 111 -5.42 7.30 1.93
C PRO A 111 -5.70 6.25 3.02
N ALA A 112 -4.65 5.65 3.60
CA ALA A 112 -4.82 4.68 4.67
C ALA A 112 -5.44 5.29 5.93
N PHE A 113 -5.04 6.50 6.31
CA PHE A 113 -5.64 7.23 7.43
C PHE A 113 -7.12 7.51 7.19
N LEU A 114 -7.47 8.02 6.00
CA LEU A 114 -8.88 8.29 5.65
C LEU A 114 -9.70 7.00 5.64
N ALA A 115 -9.16 5.91 5.09
CA ALA A 115 -9.81 4.60 5.12
C ALA A 115 -10.01 4.09 6.55
N LEU A 116 -9.01 4.26 7.43
CA LEU A 116 -9.07 3.84 8.83
C LEU A 116 -10.17 4.59 9.59
N ILE A 117 -10.22 5.92 9.45
CA ILE A 117 -11.27 6.73 10.06
C ILE A 117 -12.65 6.33 9.52
N ALA A 118 -12.78 6.13 8.21
CA ALA A 118 -14.04 5.71 7.60
C ALA A 118 -14.50 4.33 8.07
N LEU A 119 -13.58 3.37 8.27
CA LEU A 119 -13.89 2.05 8.82
C LEU A 119 -14.38 2.14 10.27
N ILE A 120 -13.70 2.93 11.11
CA ILE A 120 -14.06 3.11 12.52
C ILE A 120 -15.41 3.80 12.68
N LEU A 121 -15.70 4.82 11.86
CA LEU A 121 -16.98 5.55 11.90
C LEU A 121 -18.13 4.82 11.21
N ALA A 122 -17.85 3.77 10.43
CA ALA A 122 -18.85 2.96 9.73
C ALA A 122 -19.26 1.69 10.48
N ILE A 123 -18.79 1.53 11.73
CA ILE A 123 -19.37 0.62 12.74
C ILE A 123 -20.79 1.10 13.06
#